data_AF-A0A521ZRY6-F1
#
_entry.id   AF-A0A521ZRY6-F1
#
_cell.length_a   1.000
_cell.length_b   1.000
_cell.length_c   1.000
_cell.angle_alpha   90.00
_cell.angle_beta   90.00
_cell.angle_gamma   90.00
#
_symmetry.space_group_name_H-M   'P 1'
#
loop_
_entity.id
_entity.type
_entity.pdbx_description
1 polymer ?
#
loop_
_entity_poly.entity_id
_entity_poly.type
_entity_poly.pdbx_seq_one_letter_code
_entity_poly.pdbx_strand_id
1 'polypeptide(L)'
;MDLYPKAEKFVLETWEKVNNPNDIRHAQRTVYWILQLKQEADEALLIAGVAHDIERAIYGDWKKGSSDPEALQKHQALSAEEIEKFLLAEDAGAELIARVKSLIEHHEEGGDEDQNVLCDADALSFFEDKALRGVRRRKANGMPKEEIRKNMDYYFSRFVSQRAREIAQLWYLAAIEEIDK
;
A
#
# COMPACT_ATOMS: atom_id res chain seq x y z
N MET A 1 -6.86 -17.20 17.66
CA MET A 1 -5.56 -16.66 18.09
C MET A 1 -5.39 -15.37 17.32
N ASP A 2 -5.02 -14.27 17.98
CA ASP A 2 -4.77 -13.01 17.29
C ASP A 2 -3.39 -13.10 16.59
N LEU A 3 -3.42 -13.27 15.28
CA LEU A 3 -2.30 -13.40 14.36
C LEU A 3 -1.82 -12.04 13.84
N TYR A 4 -2.65 -10.99 13.90
CA TYR A 4 -2.24 -9.66 13.42
C TYR A 4 -0.94 -9.15 14.10
N PRO A 5 -0.78 -9.17 15.43
CA PRO A 5 0.47 -8.72 16.07
C PRO A 5 1.70 -9.51 15.62
N LYS A 6 1.53 -10.80 15.30
CA LYS A 6 2.63 -11.63 14.79
C LYS A 6 2.97 -11.27 13.34
N ALA A 7 1.95 -11.08 12.50
CA ALA A 7 2.11 -10.67 11.10
C ALA A 7 2.76 -9.28 11.01
N GLU A 8 2.31 -8.33 11.82
CA GLU A 8 2.89 -6.99 11.91
C GLU A 8 4.38 -7.11 12.27
N LYS A 9 4.70 -7.82 13.35
CA LYS A 9 6.11 -8.04 13.75
C LYS A 9 6.94 -8.65 12.61
N PHE A 10 6.44 -9.70 11.96
CA PHE A 10 7.13 -10.35 10.84
C PHE A 10 7.40 -9.38 9.68
N VAL A 11 6.41 -8.57 9.28
CA VAL A 11 6.56 -7.59 8.20
C VAL A 11 7.58 -6.52 8.59
N LEU A 12 7.46 -5.96 9.80
CA LEU A 12 8.36 -4.89 10.27
C LEU A 12 9.81 -5.37 10.35
N GLU A 13 10.06 -6.55 10.93
CA GLU A 13 11.41 -7.14 10.98
C GLU A 13 11.96 -7.44 9.57
N THR A 14 11.10 -7.76 8.61
CA THR A 14 11.50 -7.99 7.21
C THR A 14 11.98 -6.69 6.56
N TRP A 15 11.27 -5.58 6.77
CA TRP A 15 11.69 -4.26 6.29
C TRP A 15 12.92 -3.71 7.03
N GLU A 16 13.07 -4.00 8.32
CA GLU A 16 14.23 -3.61 9.11
C GLU A 16 15.52 -4.25 8.57
N LYS A 17 15.47 -5.52 8.15
CA LYS A 17 16.61 -6.23 7.55
C LYS A 17 17.16 -5.55 6.29
N VAL A 18 16.30 -4.85 5.54
CA VAL A 18 16.70 -4.09 4.33
C VAL A 18 16.85 -2.59 4.59
N ASN A 19 16.80 -2.16 5.85
CA ASN A 19 16.99 -0.78 6.30
C ASN A 19 16.11 0.24 5.54
N ASN A 20 14.81 -0.05 5.41
CA ASN A 20 13.87 0.80 4.71
C ASN A 20 12.78 1.37 5.64
N PRO A 21 13.09 2.42 6.43
CA PRO A 21 12.16 2.98 7.41
C PRO A 21 10.93 3.66 6.78
N ASN A 22 11.00 4.05 5.49
CA ASN A 22 9.86 4.65 4.81
C ASN A 22 8.77 3.61 4.51
N ASP A 23 9.16 2.40 4.12
CA ASP A 23 8.21 1.34 3.83
C ASP A 23 7.68 0.68 5.14
N ILE A 24 8.45 0.71 6.23
CA ILE A 24 7.93 0.46 7.60
C ILE A 24 6.81 1.45 7.94
N ARG A 25 7.09 2.76 7.79
CA ARG A 25 6.10 3.80 8.07
C ARG A 25 4.87 3.63 7.19
N HIS A 26 5.06 3.33 5.90
CA HIS A 26 3.98 3.09 4.94
C HIS A 26 3.04 1.99 5.41
N ALA A 27 3.57 0.81 5.75
CA ALA A 27 2.78 -0.33 6.21
C ALA A 27 1.96 0.02 7.46
N GLN A 28 2.58 0.67 8.46
CA GLN A 28 1.89 1.09 9.68
C GLN A 28 0.82 2.16 9.41
N ARG A 29 1.09 3.11 8.51
CA ARG A 29 0.13 4.16 8.15
C ARG A 29 -1.02 3.61 7.32
N THR A 30 -0.80 2.61 6.47
CA THR A 30 -1.87 1.89 5.78
C THR A 30 -2.84 1.25 6.78
N VAL A 31 -2.34 0.53 7.79
CA VAL A 31 -3.22 -0.02 8.85
C VAL A 31 -3.96 1.08 9.62
N TYR A 32 -3.29 2.18 9.95
CA TYR A 32 -3.95 3.33 10.58
C TYR A 32 -5.12 3.83 9.73
N TRP A 33 -4.93 4.00 8.42
CA TRP A 33 -5.97 4.49 7.51
C TRP A 33 -7.10 3.49 7.34
N ILE A 34 -6.83 2.17 7.32
CA ILE A 34 -7.86 1.13 7.38
C ILE A 34 -8.78 1.38 8.58
N LEU A 35 -8.22 1.56 9.77
CA LEU A 35 -8.99 1.79 11.00
C LEU A 35 -9.75 3.12 11.00
N GLN A 36 -9.27 4.14 10.27
CA GLN A 36 -10.01 5.40 10.10
C GLN A 36 -11.18 5.26 9.12
N LEU A 37 -11.02 4.45 8.08
CA LEU A 37 -12.04 4.23 7.06
C LEU A 37 -13.09 3.21 7.51
N LYS A 38 -12.67 2.14 8.19
CA LYS A 38 -13.49 1.05 8.71
C LYS A 38 -13.03 0.68 10.13
N GLN A 39 -13.73 1.21 11.14
CA GLN A 39 -13.36 1.04 12.55
C GLN A 39 -13.50 -0.42 13.03
N GLU A 40 -14.39 -1.20 12.41
CA GLU A 40 -14.61 -2.63 12.68
C GLU A 40 -13.85 -3.54 11.70
N ALA A 41 -12.72 -3.07 11.17
CA ALA A 41 -11.87 -3.87 10.28
C ALA A 41 -11.47 -5.17 10.97
N ASP A 42 -11.65 -6.28 10.26
CA ASP A 42 -11.30 -7.59 10.78
C ASP A 42 -9.81 -7.85 10.69
N GLU A 43 -9.38 -8.91 11.38
CA GLU A 43 -7.97 -9.30 11.44
C GLU A 43 -7.35 -9.51 10.06
N ALA A 44 -8.10 -10.10 9.11
CA ALA A 44 -7.61 -10.33 7.75
C ALA A 44 -7.25 -9.02 7.04
N LEU A 45 -8.10 -7.99 7.18
CA LEU A 45 -7.87 -6.68 6.58
C LEU A 45 -6.67 -5.97 7.20
N LEU A 46 -6.46 -6.11 8.52
CA LEU A 46 -5.28 -5.54 9.18
C LEU A 46 -3.98 -6.24 8.74
N ILE A 47 -3.99 -7.57 8.63
CA ILE A 47 -2.85 -8.36 8.13
C ILE A 47 -2.53 -7.98 6.69
N ALA A 48 -3.55 -7.90 5.82
CA ALA A 48 -3.37 -7.45 4.44
C ALA A 48 -2.81 -6.03 4.37
N GLY A 49 -3.33 -5.12 5.20
CA GLY A 49 -2.88 -3.73 5.32
C GLY A 49 -1.40 -3.60 5.62
N VAL A 50 -0.88 -4.35 6.59
CA VAL A 50 0.54 -4.29 6.93
C VAL A 50 1.41 -5.01 5.89
N ALA A 51 0.93 -6.10 5.29
CA ALA A 51 1.74 -6.99 4.44
C ALA A 51 1.66 -6.73 2.93
N HIS A 52 0.75 -5.89 2.43
CA HIS A 52 0.47 -5.72 0.99
C HIS A 52 1.72 -5.49 0.10
N ASP A 53 2.75 -4.86 0.67
CA ASP A 53 3.98 -4.46 -0.03
C ASP A 53 5.21 -5.33 0.33
N ILE A 54 5.06 -6.37 1.16
CA ILE A 54 6.19 -7.11 1.79
C ILE A 54 7.15 -7.73 0.76
N GLU A 55 6.68 -8.10 -0.43
CA GLU A 55 7.51 -8.70 -1.47
C GLU A 55 8.73 -7.83 -1.81
N ARG A 56 8.57 -6.51 -1.78
CA ARG A 56 9.64 -5.55 -2.11
C ARG A 56 10.81 -5.65 -1.14
N ALA A 57 10.57 -6.03 0.11
CA ALA A 57 11.61 -6.26 1.10
C ALA A 57 12.39 -7.55 0.85
N ILE A 58 11.76 -8.54 0.20
CA ILE A 58 12.31 -9.88 -0.01
C ILE A 58 13.01 -9.97 -1.38
N TYR A 59 12.35 -9.45 -2.41
CA TYR A 59 12.79 -9.57 -3.81
C TYR A 59 13.42 -8.28 -4.35
N GLY A 60 13.43 -7.21 -3.56
CA GLY A 60 13.85 -5.89 -4.00
C GLY A 60 12.79 -5.18 -4.83
N ASP A 61 13.04 -3.92 -5.14
CA ASP A 61 12.02 -3.03 -5.73
C ASP A 61 12.12 -2.97 -7.26
N TRP A 62 11.90 -4.13 -7.91
CA TRP A 62 12.24 -4.37 -9.32
C TRP A 62 11.39 -3.58 -10.33
N LYS A 63 10.22 -3.06 -9.93
CA LYS A 63 9.36 -2.19 -10.76
C LYS A 63 8.58 -1.13 -9.95
N LYS A 64 9.21 -0.49 -8.94
CA LYS A 64 8.53 0.55 -8.12
C LYS A 64 7.89 1.64 -8.98
N GLY A 65 6.60 1.89 -8.75
CA GLY A 65 5.86 2.97 -9.42
C GLY A 65 5.57 2.72 -10.90
N SER A 66 5.68 1.47 -11.36
CA SER A 66 5.19 1.05 -12.66
C SER A 66 3.66 1.03 -12.66
N SER A 67 3.04 1.51 -13.73
CA SER A 67 1.60 1.33 -14.03
C SER A 67 1.32 0.18 -15.00
N ASP A 68 2.35 -0.61 -15.32
CA ASP A 68 2.28 -1.84 -16.11
C ASP A 68 1.41 -2.90 -15.41
N PRO A 69 0.27 -3.32 -15.98
CA PRO A 69 -0.66 -4.25 -15.32
C PRO A 69 0.00 -5.58 -14.90
N GLU A 70 0.89 -6.13 -15.74
CA GLU A 70 1.62 -7.37 -15.41
C GLU A 70 2.55 -7.18 -14.20
N ALA A 71 3.16 -6.00 -14.07
CA ALA A 71 3.99 -5.66 -12.92
C ALA A 71 3.17 -5.56 -11.63
N LEU A 72 2.00 -4.90 -11.70
CA LEU A 72 1.09 -4.76 -10.56
C LEU A 72 0.54 -6.11 -10.13
N GLN A 73 0.11 -6.96 -11.07
CA GLN A 73 -0.36 -8.31 -10.76
C GLN A 73 0.73 -9.14 -10.09
N LYS A 74 1.95 -9.12 -10.62
CA LYS A 74 3.07 -9.86 -10.03
C LYS A 74 3.45 -9.32 -8.64
N HIS A 75 3.44 -8.01 -8.44
CA HIS A 75 3.67 -7.38 -7.14
C HIS A 75 2.67 -7.90 -6.10
N GLN A 76 1.38 -7.81 -6.41
CA GLN A 76 0.31 -8.27 -5.52
C GLN A 76 0.40 -9.78 -5.22
N ALA A 77 0.64 -10.60 -6.26
CA ALA A 77 0.74 -12.06 -6.12
C ALA A 77 1.92 -12.48 -5.24
N LEU A 78 3.10 -11.85 -5.40
CA LEU A 78 4.27 -12.17 -4.57
C LEU A 78 4.03 -11.79 -3.10
N SER A 79 3.46 -10.61 -2.83
CA SER A 79 3.13 -10.23 -1.45
C SER A 79 2.13 -11.19 -0.81
N ALA A 80 1.11 -11.62 -1.56
CA ALA A 80 0.13 -12.61 -1.11
C ALA A 80 0.78 -13.98 -0.83
N GLU A 81 1.71 -14.42 -1.66
CA GLU A 81 2.47 -15.67 -1.47
C GLU A 81 3.34 -15.62 -0.20
N GLU A 82 4.03 -14.52 0.05
CA GLU A 82 4.90 -14.40 1.23
C GLU A 82 4.12 -14.36 2.54
N ILE A 83 2.99 -13.66 2.59
CA ILE A 83 2.16 -13.67 3.79
C ILE A 83 1.45 -15.01 3.99
N GLU A 84 1.08 -15.72 2.91
CA GLU A 84 0.53 -17.08 2.99
C GLU A 84 1.53 -18.04 3.64
N LYS A 85 2.80 -18.01 3.24
CA LYS A 85 3.86 -18.84 3.85
C LYS A 85 3.96 -18.59 5.35
N PHE A 86 3.92 -17.32 5.76
CA PHE A 86 3.93 -16.94 7.17
C PHE A 86 2.70 -17.48 7.91
N LEU A 87 1.50 -17.25 7.37
CA LEU A 87 0.25 -17.68 8.01
C LEU A 87 0.15 -19.21 8.14
N LEU A 88 0.63 -19.96 7.14
CA LEU A 88 0.73 -21.42 7.21
C LEU A 88 1.69 -21.87 8.31
N ALA A 89 2.81 -21.17 8.51
CA ALA A 89 3.77 -21.50 9.56
C ALA A 89 3.23 -21.22 10.98
N GLU A 90 2.25 -20.34 11.09
CA GLU A 90 1.54 -20.01 12.34
C GLU A 90 0.24 -20.83 12.53
N ASP A 91 0.05 -21.90 11.77
CA ASP A 91 -1.12 -22.79 11.81
C ASP A 91 -2.47 -22.04 11.60
N ALA A 92 -2.47 -20.99 10.78
CA ALA A 92 -3.67 -20.22 10.47
C ALA A 92 -4.72 -21.06 9.72
N GLY A 93 -6.00 -20.77 9.98
CA GLY A 93 -7.11 -21.42 9.29
C GLY A 93 -7.17 -21.05 7.80
N ALA A 94 -7.59 -22.01 6.96
CA ALA A 94 -7.66 -21.83 5.52
C ALA A 94 -8.53 -20.64 5.07
N GLU A 95 -9.60 -20.33 5.81
CA GLU A 95 -10.49 -19.19 5.52
C GLU A 95 -9.76 -17.85 5.71
N LEU A 96 -8.99 -17.69 6.78
CA LEU A 96 -8.20 -16.49 7.03
C LEU A 96 -7.13 -16.31 5.95
N ILE A 97 -6.42 -17.39 5.60
CA ILE A 97 -5.39 -17.35 4.55
C ILE A 97 -6.00 -16.92 3.22
N ALA A 98 -7.11 -17.54 2.81
CA ALA A 98 -7.78 -17.22 1.55
C ALA A 98 -8.24 -15.74 1.52
N ARG A 99 -8.77 -15.24 2.64
CA ARG A 99 -9.22 -13.85 2.77
C ARG A 99 -8.05 -12.86 2.69
N VAL A 100 -6.96 -13.08 3.43
CA VAL A 100 -5.77 -12.21 3.39
C VAL A 100 -5.18 -12.17 1.98
N LYS A 101 -5.06 -13.32 1.31
CA LYS A 101 -4.57 -13.38 -0.07
C LYS A 101 -5.44 -12.59 -1.02
N SER A 102 -6.75 -12.82 -0.97
CA SER A 102 -7.71 -12.12 -1.84
C SER A 102 -7.65 -10.60 -1.66
N LEU A 103 -7.46 -10.12 -0.43
CA LEU A 103 -7.30 -8.69 -0.15
C LEU A 103 -6.02 -8.13 -0.77
N ILE A 104 -4.88 -8.80 -0.60
CA ILE A 104 -3.59 -8.33 -1.15
C ILE A 104 -3.56 -8.45 -2.68
N GLU A 105 -4.14 -9.49 -3.25
CA GLU A 105 -4.17 -9.73 -4.70
C GLU A 105 -4.92 -8.65 -5.49
N HIS A 106 -5.77 -7.87 -4.81
CA HIS A 106 -6.60 -6.83 -5.42
C HIS A 106 -6.38 -5.44 -4.78
N HIS A 107 -5.35 -5.25 -3.94
CA HIS A 107 -5.17 -3.98 -3.23
C HIS A 107 -4.82 -2.79 -4.13
N GLU A 108 -4.34 -3.03 -5.35
CA GLU A 108 -4.03 -1.97 -6.31
C GLU A 108 -5.29 -1.42 -6.99
N GLU A 109 -6.33 -2.25 -7.14
CA GLU A 109 -7.54 -1.94 -7.92
C GLU A 109 -8.85 -1.89 -7.10
N GLY A 110 -8.87 -2.52 -5.92
CA GLY A 110 -10.09 -2.72 -5.13
C GLY A 110 -10.98 -3.83 -5.71
N GLY A 111 -12.28 -3.75 -5.46
CA GLY A 111 -13.26 -4.70 -5.99
C GLY A 111 -14.48 -4.82 -5.10
N ASP A 112 -14.32 -5.46 -3.95
CA ASP A 112 -15.31 -5.50 -2.88
C ASP A 112 -15.10 -4.39 -1.83
N GLU A 113 -15.97 -4.35 -0.82
CA GLU A 113 -15.93 -3.32 0.22
C GLU A 113 -14.57 -3.25 0.95
N ASP A 114 -13.99 -4.39 1.33
CA ASP A 114 -12.75 -4.42 2.11
C ASP A 114 -11.51 -4.24 1.24
N GLN A 115 -11.54 -4.76 0.01
CA GLN A 115 -10.52 -4.48 -1.00
C GLN A 115 -10.47 -2.99 -1.33
N ASN A 116 -11.63 -2.33 -1.44
CA ASN A 116 -11.71 -0.89 -1.66
C ASN A 116 -11.16 -0.10 -0.45
N VAL A 117 -11.44 -0.53 0.78
CA VAL A 117 -10.87 0.07 1.99
C VAL A 117 -9.34 -0.05 1.99
N LEU A 118 -8.80 -1.22 1.64
CA LEU A 118 -7.36 -1.44 1.58
C LEU A 118 -6.71 -0.58 0.48
N CYS A 119 -7.30 -0.52 -0.71
CA CYS A 119 -6.83 0.33 -1.81
C CYS A 119 -6.81 1.81 -1.42
N ASP A 120 -7.88 2.31 -0.80
CA ASP A 120 -7.96 3.68 -0.31
C ASP A 120 -6.94 3.96 0.80
N ALA A 121 -6.73 3.02 1.72
CA ALA A 121 -5.79 3.18 2.81
C ALA A 121 -4.33 3.20 2.34
N ASP A 122 -3.97 2.35 1.38
CA ASP A 122 -2.66 2.36 0.73
C ASP A 122 -2.41 3.71 0.03
N ALA A 123 -3.38 4.16 -0.77
CA ALA A 123 -3.29 5.44 -1.45
C ALA A 123 -3.19 6.63 -0.47
N LEU A 124 -3.95 6.63 0.64
CA LEU A 124 -3.84 7.64 1.69
C LEU A 124 -2.44 7.67 2.31
N SER A 125 -1.90 6.51 2.65
CA SER A 125 -0.54 6.37 3.21
C SER A 125 0.51 6.91 2.24
N PHE A 126 0.38 6.61 0.94
CA PHE A 126 1.23 7.17 -0.11
C PHE A 126 1.15 8.70 -0.19
N PHE A 127 -0.04 9.28 -0.21
CA PHE A 127 -0.21 10.73 -0.31
C PHE A 127 0.31 11.47 0.92
N GLU A 128 0.10 10.90 2.11
CA GLU A 128 0.55 11.47 3.38
C GLU A 128 2.08 11.54 3.49
N ASP A 129 2.80 10.50 3.04
CA ASP A 129 4.25 10.40 3.25
C ASP A 129 5.10 10.61 1.98
N LYS A 130 4.70 9.95 0.89
CA LYS A 130 5.59 9.70 -0.25
C LYS A 130 5.34 10.67 -1.40
N ALA A 131 4.12 11.14 -1.62
CA ALA A 131 3.74 11.91 -2.80
C ALA A 131 4.59 13.19 -2.98
N LEU A 132 4.58 14.10 -1.99
CA LEU A 132 5.28 15.39 -2.11
C LEU A 132 6.80 15.22 -2.26
N ARG A 133 7.40 14.34 -1.45
CA ARG A 133 8.83 14.00 -1.56
C ARG A 133 9.15 13.39 -2.93
N GLY A 134 8.28 12.52 -3.43
CA GLY A 134 8.39 11.90 -4.74
C GLY A 134 8.34 12.91 -5.87
N VAL A 135 7.47 13.93 -5.79
CA VAL A 135 7.42 15.06 -6.72
C VAL A 135 8.76 15.81 -6.71
N ARG A 136 9.22 16.25 -5.54
CA ARG A 136 10.49 17.01 -5.41
C ARG A 136 11.68 16.25 -6.01
N ARG A 137 11.78 14.94 -5.72
CA ARG A 137 12.83 14.08 -6.27
C ARG A 137 12.75 13.99 -7.80
N ARG A 138 11.57 13.75 -8.36
CA ARG A 138 11.38 13.65 -9.82
C ARG A 138 11.72 14.97 -10.52
N LYS A 139 11.32 16.10 -9.95
CA LYS A 139 11.70 17.44 -10.43
C LYS A 139 13.22 17.63 -10.41
N ALA A 140 13.87 17.31 -9.30
CA ALA A 140 15.33 17.42 -9.17
C ALA A 140 16.08 16.54 -10.19
N ASN A 141 15.48 15.42 -10.59
CA ASN A 141 16.01 14.53 -11.62
C ASN A 141 15.65 14.95 -13.06
N GLY A 142 14.99 16.10 -13.25
CA GLY A 142 14.66 16.64 -14.57
C GLY A 142 13.47 15.97 -15.27
N MET A 143 12.63 15.21 -14.56
CA MET A 143 11.42 14.64 -15.15
C MET A 143 10.42 15.75 -15.56
N PRO A 144 9.81 15.68 -16.76
CA PRO A 144 8.85 16.68 -17.22
C PRO A 144 7.68 16.86 -16.26
N LYS A 145 7.21 18.12 -16.10
CA LYS A 145 6.11 18.46 -15.19
C LYS A 145 4.84 17.67 -15.53
N GLU A 146 4.55 17.51 -16.81
CA GLU A 146 3.40 16.78 -17.34
C GLU A 146 3.44 15.29 -16.94
N GLU A 147 4.63 14.68 -16.92
CA GLU A 147 4.80 13.28 -16.53
C GLU A 147 4.64 13.10 -15.01
N ILE A 148 5.19 14.02 -14.21
CA ILE A 148 5.00 13.99 -12.75
C ILE A 148 3.51 14.20 -12.42
N ARG A 149 2.84 15.14 -13.09
CA ARG A 149 1.41 15.42 -12.92
C ARG A 149 0.58 14.20 -13.29
N LYS A 150 0.80 13.60 -14.46
CA LYS A 150 0.10 12.37 -14.88
C LYS A 150 0.23 11.25 -13.85
N ASN A 151 1.40 11.09 -13.24
CA ASN A 151 1.59 10.11 -12.17
C ASN A 151 0.77 10.45 -10.91
N MET A 152 0.75 11.72 -10.47
CA MET A 152 -0.07 12.12 -9.31
C MET A 152 -1.56 11.97 -9.58
N ASP A 153 -2.01 12.35 -10.78
CA ASP A 153 -3.40 12.20 -11.23
C ASP A 153 -3.81 10.73 -11.25
N TYR A 154 -2.93 9.84 -11.72
CA TYR A 154 -3.14 8.39 -11.69
C TYR A 154 -3.36 7.89 -10.26
N TYR A 155 -2.43 8.17 -9.33
CA TYR A 155 -2.59 7.74 -7.94
C TYR A 155 -3.83 8.34 -7.28
N PHE A 156 -4.15 9.60 -7.57
CA PHE A 156 -5.35 10.25 -7.01
C PHE A 156 -6.65 9.66 -7.59
N SER A 157 -6.61 9.18 -8.83
CA SER A 157 -7.77 8.51 -9.46
C SER A 157 -8.09 7.14 -8.86
N ARG A 158 -7.13 6.50 -8.16
CA ARG A 158 -7.31 5.19 -7.51
C ARG A 158 -8.26 5.23 -6.31
N PHE A 159 -8.54 6.41 -5.74
CA PHE A 159 -9.49 6.50 -4.63
C PHE A 159 -10.89 6.05 -5.04
N VAL A 160 -11.38 5.01 -4.37
CA VAL A 160 -12.70 4.44 -4.57
C VAL A 160 -13.75 5.20 -3.76
N SER A 161 -13.49 5.45 -2.47
CA SER A 161 -14.42 6.20 -1.64
C SER A 161 -14.24 7.71 -1.77
N GLN A 162 -15.38 8.42 -1.79
CA GLN A 162 -15.41 9.88 -1.76
C GLN A 162 -14.71 10.43 -0.50
N ARG A 163 -14.89 9.77 0.64
CA ARG A 163 -14.28 10.15 1.92
C ARG A 163 -12.75 10.10 1.87
N ALA A 164 -12.16 9.01 1.36
CA ALA A 164 -10.70 8.92 1.23
C ALA A 164 -10.15 9.97 0.27
N ARG A 165 -10.84 10.20 -0.85
CA ARG A 165 -10.48 11.25 -1.82
C ARG A 165 -10.47 12.65 -1.21
N GLU A 166 -11.47 12.99 -0.39
CA GLU A 166 -11.54 14.27 0.32
C GLU A 166 -10.40 14.46 1.31
N ILE A 167 -10.04 13.42 2.07
CA ILE A 167 -8.89 13.45 2.98
C ILE A 167 -7.59 13.69 2.20
N ALA A 168 -7.39 12.94 1.11
CA ALA A 168 -6.17 13.03 0.30
C ALA A 168 -6.04 14.34 -0.49
N GLN A 169 -7.14 15.09 -0.66
CA GLN A 169 -7.17 16.28 -1.50
C GLN A 169 -6.14 17.33 -1.08
N LEU A 170 -5.92 17.51 0.22
CA LEU A 170 -4.92 18.45 0.75
C LEU A 170 -3.50 18.09 0.30
N TRP A 171 -3.11 16.82 0.40
CA TRP A 171 -1.78 16.36 -0.03
C TRP A 171 -1.62 16.35 -1.54
N TYR A 172 -2.67 15.96 -2.27
CA TYR A 172 -2.68 16.02 -3.72
C TYR A 172 -2.48 17.45 -4.22
N LEU A 173 -3.23 18.43 -3.70
CA LEU A 173 -3.07 19.84 -4.07
C LEU A 173 -1.67 20.37 -3.74
N ALA A 174 -1.12 20.01 -2.59
CA ALA A 174 0.26 20.36 -2.23
C ALA A 174 1.29 19.76 -3.21
N ALA A 175 1.07 18.52 -3.67
CA ALA A 175 1.92 17.88 -4.68
C ALA A 175 1.80 18.60 -6.03
N ILE A 176 0.59 18.98 -6.46
CA ILE A 176 0.37 19.75 -7.70
C ILE A 176 1.03 21.13 -7.64
N GLU A 177 0.86 21.86 -6.55
CA GLU A 177 1.51 23.17 -6.36
C GLU A 177 3.04 23.04 -6.42
N GLU A 178 3.60 21.98 -5.84
CA GLU A 178 5.03 21.69 -5.93
C GLU A 178 5.48 21.38 -7.36
N ILE A 179 4.67 20.73 -8.21
CA ILE A 179 5.00 20.51 -9.63
C ILE A 179 5.11 21.85 -10.37
N ASP A 180 4.21 22.78 -10.10
CA ASP A 180 4.09 24.03 -10.85
C ASP A 180 5.16 25.07 -10.49
N LYS A 181 5.75 24.99 -9.29
CA LYS A 181 6.95 25.76 -8.90
C LYS A 181 8.12 25.55 -9.85
#